data_AF-A0A9Q0IVJ0-F1
#
_entry.id   AF-A0A9Q0IVJ0-F1
#
_cell.length_a   1.000
_cell.length_b   1.000
_cell.length_c   1.000
_cell.angle_alpha   90.00
_cell.angle_beta   90.00
_cell.angle_gamma   90.00
#
_symmetry.space_group_name_H-M   'P 1'
#
loop_
_entity.id
_entity.type
_entity.pdbx_description
1 polymer ?
#
loop_
_entity_poly.entity_id
_entity_poly.type
_entity_poly.pdbx_seq_one_letter_code
_entity_poly.pdbx_strand_id
1 'polypeptide(L)'
;MHMNFFILTRFADKVSGCEGIDKVSGCEGTDKVSGCEGIDEVSGCEGIDEVSGCEGIDEVSGCEGVDEVSGCEGIDKVSGCEGIDKVSGCEGIDEVSGCEGIDEVSGCEGIDKVSGCEGVDEVSGCEGIDKVSGCEGIDKVSGCEGMDKVSGCESIDKVSGFGESIDESHGVSYCSEDLSRYPW
;
A
#
# COMPACT_ATOMS: atom_id res chain seq x y z
N MET A 1 6.17 -27.99 -14.92
CA MET A 1 5.89 -27.11 -13.78
C MET A 1 6.93 -27.44 -12.73
N HIS A 2 7.99 -26.64 -12.66
CA HIS A 2 8.76 -26.54 -11.42
C HIS A 2 7.96 -25.57 -10.57
N MET A 3 7.50 -26.04 -9.41
CA MET A 3 6.89 -25.16 -8.42
C MET A 3 8.04 -24.61 -7.55
N ASN A 4 8.39 -23.34 -7.73
CA ASN A 4 9.35 -22.60 -6.93
C ASN A 4 8.61 -22.00 -5.73
N PHE A 5 8.45 -22.82 -4.69
CA PHE A 5 7.91 -22.37 -3.40
C PHE A 5 9.08 -22.09 -2.45
N PHE A 6 9.13 -20.86 -1.94
CA PHE A 6 9.96 -20.50 -0.80
C PHE A 6 9.10 -20.54 0.46
N ILE A 7 9.42 -21.48 1.34
CA ILE A 7 8.90 -21.49 2.70
C ILE A 7 10.05 -21.04 3.59
N LEU A 8 9.96 -19.83 4.12
CA LEU A 8 10.94 -19.28 5.03
C LEU A 8 10.77 -19.91 6.42
N THR A 9 11.76 -19.69 7.26
CA THR A 9 11.83 -20.25 8.60
C THR A 9 11.53 -19.18 9.63
N ARG A 10 11.46 -19.59 10.89
CA ARG A 10 11.31 -18.67 12.04
C ARG A 10 12.56 -17.82 12.37
N PHE A 11 13.50 -17.75 11.43
CA PHE A 11 14.77 -17.07 11.57
C PHE A 11 14.93 -16.14 10.38
N ALA A 12 15.75 -15.11 10.56
CA ALA A 12 16.02 -14.16 9.49
C ALA A 12 16.53 -14.85 8.22
N ASP A 13 15.69 -14.83 7.20
CA ASP A 13 15.91 -15.37 5.88
C ASP A 13 15.96 -14.24 4.85
N LYS A 14 16.68 -14.50 3.76
CA LYS A 14 16.79 -13.57 2.64
C LYS A 14 16.49 -14.28 1.34
N VAL A 15 15.47 -13.81 0.64
CA VAL A 15 15.16 -14.18 -0.74
C VAL A 15 15.60 -13.04 -1.63
N SER A 16 16.48 -13.31 -2.60
CA SER A 16 16.86 -12.26 -3.55
C SER A 16 17.35 -12.78 -4.90
N GLY A 17 17.09 -12.01 -5.97
CA GLY A 17 17.63 -12.30 -7.31
C GLY A 17 17.02 -13.54 -7.96
N CYS A 18 15.75 -13.81 -7.69
CA CYS A 18 15.04 -14.99 -8.18
C CYS A 18 14.02 -14.60 -9.26
N GLU A 19 13.79 -15.47 -10.24
CA GLU A 19 12.79 -15.29 -11.29
C GLU A 19 11.75 -16.43 -11.23
N GLY A 20 10.46 -16.10 -11.41
CA GLY A 20 9.37 -17.07 -11.51
C GLY A 20 9.15 -17.84 -10.22
N ILE A 21 8.80 -17.12 -9.15
CA ILE A 21 8.49 -17.70 -7.83
C ILE A 21 6.96 -17.87 -7.75
N ASP A 22 6.47 -19.10 -7.58
CA ASP A 22 5.02 -19.31 -7.44
C ASP A 22 4.52 -18.87 -6.05
N LYS A 23 5.34 -19.00 -4.99
CA LYS A 23 4.94 -18.56 -3.65
C LYS A 23 6.10 -18.29 -2.71
N VAL A 24 6.01 -17.21 -1.94
CA VAL A 24 6.80 -16.95 -0.72
C VAL A 24 5.87 -17.00 0.49
N SER A 25 6.18 -17.81 1.49
CA SER A 25 5.35 -17.94 2.72
C SER A 25 6.13 -18.40 3.94
N GLY A 26 5.51 -18.30 5.13
CA GLY A 26 6.07 -18.87 6.36
C GLY A 26 7.22 -18.06 6.95
N CYS A 27 7.30 -16.78 6.60
CA CYS A 27 8.23 -15.82 7.16
C CYS A 27 7.89 -15.63 8.65
N GLU A 28 8.63 -16.19 9.60
CA GLU A 28 8.43 -15.90 11.02
C GLU A 28 9.69 -15.15 11.50
N GLY A 29 9.62 -13.83 11.67
CA GLY A 29 10.76 -12.98 12.05
C GLY A 29 11.40 -12.23 10.88
N THR A 30 12.47 -11.49 11.19
CA THR A 30 13.13 -10.50 10.32
C THR A 30 13.57 -11.04 8.95
N ASP A 31 12.65 -10.98 7.98
CA ASP A 31 12.87 -11.50 6.64
C ASP A 31 12.99 -10.38 5.62
N LYS A 32 13.82 -10.62 4.59
CA LYS A 32 14.01 -9.69 3.48
C LYS A 32 13.76 -10.36 2.14
N VAL A 33 12.83 -9.83 1.37
CA VAL A 33 12.54 -10.24 -0.01
C VAL A 33 12.95 -9.11 -0.93
N SER A 34 13.94 -9.31 -1.80
CA SER A 34 14.33 -8.24 -2.72
C SER A 34 14.87 -8.63 -4.07
N GLY A 35 14.61 -7.83 -5.11
CA GLY A 35 15.16 -8.08 -6.45
C GLY A 35 14.63 -9.36 -7.08
N CYS A 36 13.36 -9.69 -6.85
CA CYS A 36 12.73 -10.88 -7.43
C CYS A 36 11.76 -10.48 -8.53
N GLU A 37 11.67 -11.27 -9.59
CA GLU A 37 10.79 -11.03 -10.75
C GLU A 37 9.76 -12.15 -10.87
N GLY A 38 8.49 -11.79 -11.12
CA GLY A 38 7.39 -12.73 -11.35
C GLY A 38 7.09 -13.58 -10.12
N ILE A 39 6.60 -12.93 -9.06
CA ILE A 39 6.13 -13.62 -7.85
C ILE A 39 4.61 -13.75 -7.91
N ASP A 40 4.08 -14.97 -8.00
CA ASP A 40 2.61 -15.14 -8.05
C ASP A 40 1.95 -14.83 -6.69
N GLU A 41 2.58 -15.19 -5.56
CA GLU A 41 1.97 -14.97 -4.23
C GLU A 41 3.02 -14.74 -3.13
N VAL A 42 2.86 -13.67 -2.34
CA VAL A 42 3.53 -13.49 -1.04
C VAL A 42 2.47 -13.56 0.05
N SER A 43 2.50 -14.58 0.91
CA SER A 43 1.48 -14.70 1.96
C SER A 43 1.87 -15.43 3.23
N GLY A 44 1.16 -15.11 4.33
CA GLY A 44 1.32 -15.79 5.62
C GLY A 44 2.71 -15.56 6.22
N CYS A 45 3.09 -14.28 6.28
CA CYS A 45 4.40 -13.84 6.75
C CYS A 45 4.21 -12.88 7.92
N GLU A 46 4.84 -13.17 9.06
CA GLU A 46 4.84 -12.37 10.28
C GLU A 46 6.25 -11.77 10.51
N GLY A 47 6.34 -10.45 10.62
CA GLY A 47 7.58 -9.73 10.93
C GLY A 47 8.53 -9.55 9.75
N ILE A 48 8.00 -9.27 8.55
CA ILE A 48 8.83 -8.95 7.39
C ILE A 48 9.47 -7.56 7.60
N ASP A 49 10.80 -7.51 7.65
CA ASP A 49 11.54 -6.25 7.76
C ASP A 49 11.50 -5.44 6.43
N GLU A 50 11.57 -6.11 5.28
CA GLU A 50 11.69 -5.40 4.00
C GLU A 50 11.26 -6.24 2.79
N VAL A 51 10.31 -5.72 2.00
CA VAL A 51 10.04 -6.17 0.63
C VAL A 51 10.47 -5.06 -0.33
N SER A 52 11.52 -5.28 -1.13
CA SER A 52 12.03 -4.20 -1.99
C SER A 52 12.51 -4.60 -3.38
N GLY A 53 12.29 -3.76 -4.39
CA GLY A 53 12.84 -3.97 -5.74
C GLY A 53 12.30 -5.21 -6.44
N CYS A 54 11.06 -5.62 -6.16
CA CYS A 54 10.44 -6.77 -6.82
C CYS A 54 9.58 -6.31 -8.00
N GLU A 55 9.56 -7.07 -9.09
CA GLU A 55 8.79 -6.76 -10.30
C GLU A 55 7.76 -7.86 -10.58
N GLY A 56 6.52 -7.48 -10.91
CA GLY A 56 5.45 -8.42 -11.28
C GLY A 56 5.03 -9.32 -10.11
N ILE A 57 4.42 -8.72 -9.09
CA ILE A 57 3.83 -9.48 -7.98
C ILE A 57 2.31 -9.57 -8.19
N ASP A 58 1.77 -10.78 -8.39
CA ASP A 58 0.32 -10.91 -8.62
C ASP A 58 -0.49 -10.68 -7.32
N GLU A 59 -0.05 -11.22 -6.17
CA GLU A 59 -0.76 -11.02 -4.89
C GLU A 59 0.16 -10.97 -3.66
N VAL A 60 0.01 -9.93 -2.84
CA VAL A 60 0.55 -9.84 -1.48
C VAL A 60 -0.62 -9.92 -0.49
N SER A 61 -0.64 -10.93 0.40
CA SER A 61 -1.75 -11.07 1.34
C SER A 61 -1.45 -11.73 2.67
N GLY A 62 -2.17 -11.36 3.74
CA GLY A 62 -2.05 -12.03 5.03
C GLY A 62 -0.65 -11.88 5.65
N CYS A 63 -0.04 -10.72 5.47
CA CYS A 63 1.24 -10.37 6.09
C CYS A 63 0.98 -9.52 7.34
N GLU A 64 1.62 -9.85 8.45
CA GLU A 64 1.53 -9.08 9.70
C GLU A 64 2.90 -8.48 10.05
N GLY A 65 2.94 -7.22 10.49
CA GLY A 65 4.16 -6.55 10.93
C GLY A 65 5.17 -6.39 9.79
N VAL A 66 4.81 -5.66 8.74
CA VAL A 66 5.69 -5.37 7.61
C VAL A 66 6.31 -3.99 7.81
N ASP A 67 7.61 -3.92 8.09
CA ASP A 67 8.26 -2.63 8.39
C ASP A 67 8.37 -1.75 7.13
N GLU A 68 8.76 -2.30 5.96
CA GLU A 68 8.88 -1.52 4.73
C GLU A 68 8.56 -2.33 3.46
N VAL A 69 7.69 -1.79 2.61
CA VAL A 69 7.50 -2.20 1.21
C VAL A 69 7.96 -1.06 0.31
N SER A 70 9.02 -1.25 -0.49
CA SER A 70 9.51 -0.17 -1.35
C SER A 70 10.09 -0.54 -2.70
N GLY A 71 9.91 0.33 -3.70
CA GLY A 71 10.54 0.14 -5.03
C GLY A 71 10.03 -1.08 -5.79
N CYS A 72 8.79 -1.52 -5.54
CA CYS A 72 8.19 -2.64 -6.26
C CYS A 72 7.40 -2.14 -7.48
N GLU A 73 7.47 -2.85 -8.61
CA GLU A 73 6.78 -2.48 -9.85
C GLU A 73 5.77 -3.57 -10.24
N GLY A 74 4.56 -3.18 -10.65
CA GLY A 74 3.52 -4.08 -11.15
C GLY A 74 3.00 -5.03 -10.06
N ILE A 75 2.37 -4.47 -9.04
CA ILE A 75 1.68 -5.26 -8.00
C ILE A 75 0.19 -5.30 -8.35
N ASP A 76 -0.34 -6.45 -8.76
CA ASP A 76 -1.77 -6.53 -9.12
C ASP A 76 -2.66 -6.37 -7.87
N LYS A 77 -2.29 -6.97 -6.73
CA LYS A 77 -3.13 -6.90 -5.53
C LYS A 77 -2.37 -6.96 -4.20
N VAL A 78 -2.69 -6.05 -3.29
CA VAL A 78 -2.28 -6.08 -1.87
C VAL A 78 -3.53 -6.20 -1.01
N SER A 79 -3.64 -7.25 -0.17
CA SER A 79 -4.82 -7.37 0.71
C SER A 79 -4.66 -8.12 2.02
N GLY A 80 -5.38 -7.70 3.06
CA GLY A 80 -5.41 -8.43 4.34
C GLY A 80 -4.07 -8.38 5.08
N CYS A 81 -3.32 -7.29 4.94
CA CYS A 81 -2.06 -7.08 5.66
C CYS A 81 -2.31 -6.21 6.90
N GLU A 82 -1.66 -6.52 8.02
CA GLU A 82 -1.81 -5.80 9.28
C GLU A 82 -0.46 -5.23 9.75
N GLY A 83 -0.45 -3.99 10.24
CA GLY A 83 0.75 -3.35 10.81
C GLY A 83 1.83 -3.13 9.76
N ILE A 84 1.54 -2.32 8.73
CA ILE A 84 2.53 -1.91 7.74
C ILE A 84 3.09 -0.54 8.15
N ASP A 85 4.35 -0.46 8.55
CA ASP A 85 4.93 0.82 8.97
C ASP A 85 5.12 1.75 7.75
N LYS A 86 5.58 1.22 6.60
CA LYS A 86 5.80 2.07 5.42
C LYS A 86 5.62 1.36 4.08
N VAL A 87 4.88 2.00 3.16
CA VAL A 87 4.83 1.67 1.74
C VAL A 87 5.35 2.85 0.93
N SER A 88 6.41 2.68 0.13
CA SER A 88 6.90 3.79 -0.69
C SER A 88 7.56 3.47 -2.02
N GLY A 89 7.44 4.37 -3.00
CA GLY A 89 8.14 4.21 -4.29
C GLY A 89 7.68 3.00 -5.09
N CYS A 90 6.44 2.54 -4.91
CA CYS A 90 5.88 1.44 -5.68
C CYS A 90 5.14 1.99 -6.92
N GLU A 91 5.25 1.30 -8.05
CA GLU A 91 4.64 1.70 -9.32
C GLU A 91 3.66 0.64 -9.82
N GLY A 92 2.49 1.07 -10.33
CA GLY A 92 1.49 0.20 -10.95
C GLY A 92 0.87 -0.78 -9.95
N ILE A 93 0.14 -0.26 -8.97
CA ILE A 93 -0.62 -1.08 -8.03
C ILE A 93 -2.11 -1.09 -8.44
N ASP A 94 -2.64 -2.22 -8.91
CA ASP A 94 -4.03 -2.24 -9.38
C ASP A 94 -5.03 -2.16 -8.20
N GLU A 95 -4.82 -2.91 -7.11
CA GLU A 95 -5.72 -2.89 -5.95
C GLU A 95 -5.03 -3.05 -4.59
N VAL A 96 -5.30 -2.11 -3.67
CA VAL A 96 -4.96 -2.22 -2.23
C VAL A 96 -6.26 -2.35 -1.44
N SER A 97 -6.43 -3.42 -0.65
CA SER A 97 -7.67 -3.57 0.13
C SER A 97 -7.60 -4.37 1.43
N GLY A 98 -8.38 -3.98 2.43
CA GLY A 98 -8.48 -4.75 3.68
C GLY A 98 -7.18 -4.74 4.50
N CYS A 99 -6.39 -3.68 4.41
CA CYS A 99 -5.17 -3.53 5.19
C CYS A 99 -5.44 -2.72 6.47
N GLU A 100 -4.86 -3.11 7.59
CA GLU A 100 -5.05 -2.44 8.89
C GLU A 100 -3.72 -1.90 9.41
N GLY A 101 -3.74 -0.69 10.00
CA GLY A 101 -2.58 -0.08 10.65
C GLY A 101 -1.44 0.22 9.67
N ILE A 102 -1.69 1.11 8.70
CA ILE A 102 -0.64 1.58 7.79
C ILE A 102 -0.13 2.94 8.28
N ASP A 103 1.11 3.04 8.75
CA ASP A 103 1.62 4.32 9.27
C ASP A 103 1.91 5.33 8.13
N GLU A 104 2.60 4.92 7.06
CA GLU A 104 2.93 5.82 5.93
C GLU A 104 2.80 5.15 4.56
N VAL A 105 2.06 5.78 3.63
CA VAL A 105 2.08 5.48 2.19
C VAL A 105 2.64 6.69 1.45
N SER A 106 3.79 6.57 0.79
CA SER A 106 4.38 7.72 0.09
C SER A 106 5.05 7.45 -1.25
N GLY A 107 4.94 8.38 -2.21
CA GLY A 107 5.69 8.29 -3.47
C GLY A 107 5.31 7.11 -4.36
N CYS A 108 4.07 6.62 -4.28
CA CYS A 108 3.59 5.55 -5.14
C CYS A 108 2.92 6.11 -6.41
N GLU A 109 3.11 5.47 -7.56
CA GLU A 109 2.55 5.92 -8.84
C GLU A 109 1.59 4.86 -9.42
N GLY A 110 0.46 5.31 -9.97
CA GLY A 110 -0.52 4.47 -10.67
C GLY A 110 -1.20 3.47 -9.74
N ILE A 111 -1.93 3.97 -8.73
CA ILE A 111 -2.76 3.12 -7.87
C ILE A 111 -4.21 3.18 -8.35
N ASP A 112 -4.71 2.13 -9.00
CA ASP A 112 -6.07 2.18 -9.58
C ASP A 112 -7.16 2.17 -8.49
N LYS A 113 -6.98 1.40 -7.40
CA LYS A 113 -8.00 1.30 -6.35
C LYS A 113 -7.42 1.05 -4.95
N VAL A 114 -7.86 1.86 -3.98
CA VAL A 114 -7.64 1.64 -2.55
C VAL A 114 -9.00 1.48 -1.85
N SER A 115 -9.22 0.39 -1.11
CA SER A 115 -10.48 0.24 -0.37
C SER A 115 -10.48 -0.64 0.86
N GLY A 116 -11.23 -0.27 1.90
CA GLY A 116 -11.36 -1.11 3.09
C GLY A 116 -10.11 -1.10 3.97
N CYS A 117 -9.29 -0.05 3.91
CA CYS A 117 -8.14 0.08 4.78
C CYS A 117 -8.52 0.82 6.08
N GLU A 118 -8.02 0.37 7.22
CA GLU A 118 -8.29 0.96 8.54
C GLU A 118 -6.99 1.48 9.18
N GLY A 119 -7.04 2.66 9.80
CA GLY A 119 -5.91 3.24 10.55
C GLY A 119 -4.73 3.58 9.66
N VAL A 120 -4.92 4.51 8.73
CA VAL A 120 -3.84 5.00 7.85
C VAL A 120 -3.37 6.38 8.32
N ASP A 121 -2.16 6.49 8.88
CA ASP A 121 -1.73 7.75 9.49
C ASP A 121 -1.39 8.83 8.42
N GLU A 122 -0.57 8.51 7.41
CA GLU A 122 -0.21 9.46 6.35
C GLU A 122 -0.18 8.84 4.94
N VAL A 123 -0.89 9.45 4.00
CA VAL A 123 -0.78 9.18 2.56
C VAL A 123 -0.23 10.42 1.87
N SER A 124 0.93 10.34 1.21
CA SER A 124 1.52 11.51 0.55
C SER A 124 2.29 11.27 -0.75
N GLY A 125 2.34 12.27 -1.62
CA GLY A 125 3.19 12.22 -2.82
C GLY A 125 2.86 11.09 -3.79
N CYS A 126 1.63 10.59 -3.78
CA CYS A 126 1.21 9.51 -4.69
C CYS A 126 0.60 10.10 -5.97
N GLU A 127 0.95 9.59 -7.14
CA GLU A 127 0.41 10.08 -8.42
C GLU A 127 -0.54 9.04 -9.04
N GLY A 128 -1.66 9.50 -9.62
CA GLY A 128 -2.59 8.65 -10.35
C GLY A 128 -3.36 7.67 -9.48
N ILE A 129 -4.02 8.16 -8.42
CA ILE A 129 -4.92 7.34 -7.60
C ILE A 129 -6.36 7.41 -8.13
N ASP A 130 -6.82 6.43 -8.91
CA ASP A 130 -8.13 6.53 -9.56
C ASP A 130 -9.30 6.47 -8.56
N LYS A 131 -9.23 5.63 -7.52
CA LYS A 131 -10.34 5.47 -6.56
C LYS A 131 -9.92 5.08 -5.16
N VAL A 132 -10.33 5.86 -4.16
CA VAL A 132 -10.26 5.51 -2.73
C VAL A 132 -11.67 5.34 -2.16
N SER A 133 -11.97 4.22 -1.49
CA SER A 133 -13.29 4.06 -0.86
C SER A 133 -13.37 3.09 0.31
N GLY A 134 -14.19 3.41 1.31
CA GLY A 134 -14.41 2.49 2.44
C GLY A 134 -13.23 2.42 3.40
N CYS A 135 -12.39 3.46 3.47
CA CYS A 135 -11.28 3.50 4.40
C CYS A 135 -11.68 4.23 5.69
N GLU A 136 -11.23 3.76 6.85
CA GLU A 136 -11.51 4.35 8.16
C GLU A 136 -10.23 4.85 8.82
N GLY A 137 -10.30 5.98 9.53
CA GLY A 137 -9.17 6.53 10.29
C GLY A 137 -7.96 6.93 9.43
N ILE A 138 -8.18 7.76 8.40
CA ILE A 138 -7.07 8.37 7.65
C ILE A 138 -6.70 9.72 8.30
N ASP A 139 -5.52 9.85 8.89
CA ASP A 139 -5.15 11.09 9.60
C ASP A 139 -4.74 12.22 8.63
N LYS A 140 -3.96 11.91 7.58
CA LYS A 140 -3.48 12.92 6.63
C LYS A 140 -3.33 12.39 5.21
N VAL A 141 -3.90 13.12 4.24
CA VAL A 141 -3.66 12.92 2.81
C VAL A 141 -3.09 14.20 2.21
N SER A 142 -1.91 14.14 1.59
CA SER A 142 -1.29 15.32 0.99
C SER A 142 -0.46 15.08 -0.28
N GLY A 143 -0.60 15.96 -1.27
CA GLY A 143 0.23 15.89 -2.50
C GLY A 143 -0.06 14.65 -3.33
N CYS A 144 -1.32 14.23 -3.38
CA CYS A 144 -1.76 13.16 -4.26
C CYS A 144 -2.32 13.77 -5.55
N GLU A 145 -1.51 13.80 -6.62
CA GLU A 145 -1.93 14.34 -7.92
C GLU A 145 -2.70 13.26 -8.71
N GLY A 146 -3.75 13.68 -9.45
CA GLY A 146 -4.57 12.75 -10.23
C GLY A 146 -5.44 11.81 -9.39
N MET A 147 -5.86 12.24 -8.19
CA MET A 147 -6.84 11.47 -7.42
C MET A 147 -8.27 11.76 -7.90
N ASP A 148 -8.90 10.77 -8.55
CA ASP A 148 -10.17 10.97 -9.27
C ASP A 148 -11.41 10.86 -8.35
N LYS A 149 -11.41 9.93 -7.38
CA LYS A 149 -12.60 9.71 -6.54
C LYS A 149 -12.29 9.22 -5.12
N VAL A 150 -12.83 9.93 -4.12
CA VAL A 150 -12.84 9.49 -2.71
C VAL A 150 -14.27 9.36 -2.23
N SER A 151 -14.69 8.19 -1.71
CA SER A 151 -16.07 8.00 -1.24
C SER A 151 -16.21 6.96 -0.12
N GLY A 152 -17.06 7.23 0.87
CA GLY A 152 -17.33 6.26 1.95
C GLY A 152 -16.19 6.08 2.93
N CYS A 153 -15.35 7.10 3.12
CA CYS A 153 -14.37 7.12 4.20
C CYS A 153 -14.96 7.83 5.43
N GLU A 154 -14.94 7.19 6.61
CA GLU A 154 -15.66 7.70 7.80
C GLU A 154 -14.84 8.68 8.66
N SER A 155 -13.54 8.85 8.40
CA SER A 155 -12.68 9.79 9.13
C SER A 155 -11.46 10.15 8.29
N ILE A 156 -11.45 11.35 7.70
CA ILE A 156 -10.24 11.93 7.10
C ILE A 156 -9.97 13.26 7.78
N ASP A 157 -8.84 13.36 8.51
CA ASP A 157 -8.56 14.53 9.35
C ASP A 157 -7.99 15.73 8.56
N LYS A 158 -7.03 15.48 7.65
CA LYS A 158 -6.40 16.54 6.83
C LYS A 158 -6.23 16.14 5.38
N VAL A 159 -6.60 17.03 4.46
CA VAL A 159 -6.61 16.81 3.01
C VAL A 159 -6.00 18.03 2.32
N SER A 160 -4.92 17.87 1.55
CA SER A 160 -4.28 18.98 0.81
C SER A 160 -3.55 18.54 -0.47
N GLY A 161 -3.33 19.45 -1.43
CA GLY A 161 -2.46 19.18 -2.58
C GLY A 161 -3.04 18.26 -3.68
N PHE A 162 -4.34 18.31 -3.91
CA PHE A 162 -5.00 17.58 -5.01
C PHE A 162 -4.99 18.36 -6.32
N GLY A 163 -4.78 17.65 -7.44
CA GLY A 163 -4.93 18.14 -8.80
C GLY A 163 -6.29 17.77 -9.39
N GLU A 164 -7.25 18.70 -9.31
CA GLU A 164 -8.62 18.67 -9.87
C GLU A 164 -9.66 17.65 -9.32
N SER A 165 -10.85 18.19 -9.00
CA SER A 165 -12.17 17.53 -8.81
C SER A 165 -12.28 16.27 -7.94
N ILE A 166 -12.28 16.46 -6.62
CA ILE A 166 -12.83 15.46 -5.69
C ILE A 166 -14.38 15.55 -5.71
N ASP A 167 -15.07 14.48 -6.09
CA ASP A 167 -16.51 14.34 -5.82
C ASP A 167 -16.69 13.91 -4.35
N GLU A 168 -16.80 14.88 -3.44
CA GLU A 168 -16.97 14.70 -1.99
C GLU A 168 -18.37 14.17 -1.59
N SER A 169 -18.91 13.21 -2.35
CA SER A 169 -20.23 12.67 -2.08
C SER A 169 -20.17 11.60 -0.99
N HIS A 170 -20.37 12.07 0.25
CA HIS A 170 -20.69 11.34 1.49
C HIS A 170 -19.50 10.94 2.38
N GLY A 171 -19.32 11.69 3.48
CA GLY A 171 -18.62 11.21 4.69
C GLY A 171 -17.54 12.11 5.27
N VAL A 172 -17.00 13.06 4.50
CA VAL A 172 -15.86 13.87 4.96
C VAL A 172 -16.31 14.96 5.95
N SER A 173 -16.20 14.67 7.25
CA SER A 173 -16.34 15.68 8.31
C SER A 173 -15.05 16.49 8.38
N TYR A 174 -14.93 17.53 7.56
CA TYR A 174 -13.83 18.49 7.68
C TYR A 174 -13.87 19.20 9.04
N CYS A 175 -12.88 18.96 9.89
CA CYS A 175 -12.41 19.97 10.83
C CYS A 175 -11.39 20.86 10.11
N SER A 176 -11.85 21.65 9.13
CA SER A 176 -10.99 22.56 8.38
C SER A 176 -10.65 23.81 9.19
N GLU A 177 -9.42 23.86 9.71
CA GLU A 177 -8.68 25.10 9.90
C GLU A 177 -7.53 25.16 8.87
N ASP A 178 -7.80 25.60 7.64
CA ASP A 178 -6.87 26.51 6.96
C ASP A 178 -7.64 27.41 5.97
N LEU A 179 -7.37 28.70 6.11
CA LEU A 179 -8.12 29.86 5.68
C LEU A 179 -7.45 30.56 4.49
N SER A 180 -6.82 29.81 3.57
CA SER A 180 -5.84 30.42 2.66
C SER A 180 -5.94 30.00 1.18
N ARG A 181 -7.11 30.02 0.54
CA ARG A 181 -7.19 30.17 -0.94
C ARG A 181 -8.59 30.54 -1.47
N TYR A 182 -8.98 31.80 -1.33
CA TYR A 182 -9.97 32.43 -2.21
C TYR A 182 -9.44 33.77 -2.72
N PRO A 183 -9.11 33.91 -4.01
CA PRO A 183 -9.03 35.22 -4.63
C PRO A 183 -10.42 35.60 -5.19
N TRP A 184 -10.95 36.74 -4.73
CA TRP A 184 -11.98 37.51 -5.44
C TRP A 184 -11.30 38.41 -6.48
#